data_AF-A0A935XAZ5-F1
#
_entry.id   AF-A0A935XAZ5-F1
#
_cell.length_a   1.000
_cell.length_b   1.000
_cell.length_c   1.000
_cell.angle_alpha   90.00
_cell.angle_beta   90.00
_cell.angle_gamma   90.00
#
_symmetry.space_group_name_H-M   'P 1'
#
loop_
_entity.id
_entity.type
_entity.pdbx_description
1 polymer ?
#
loop_
_entity_poly.entity_id
_entity_poly.type
_entity_poly.pdbx_seq_one_letter_code
_entity_poly.pdbx_strand_id
1 'polypeptide(L)'
;MSGTSGTLDVALPTNEPASIVVTVQTLKDPAGSPSAHRLMKGEWKGGRATLSVENALTLGNLPLKQVPGQFTMFSPSDNFMNGYPSFEECGVWLFNMAPRQTPQNDQWVRLSPLTPGWIYEGWMVRDHGKPDAIWLSYGKFLPDASGAITTRDDTGWGPFSGVEDFQTAGEEEFPGDDWFSNPLGFPFPSVLRLPLDLREKDATGGSRWTHVITVEPIADQGEPIGSERPFAIRPYRDDFGDTAPGTPRTITFRPEGVPHGDAVRR
;
A
#
# COMPACT_ATOMS: atom_id res chain seq x y z
N MET A 1 -9.41 -8.79 9.38
CA MET A 1 -8.62 -9.99 9.73
C MET A 1 -8.19 -9.86 11.18
N SER A 2 -8.46 -10.89 11.99
CA SER A 2 -7.93 -11.00 13.34
C SER A 2 -6.44 -11.29 13.23
N GLY A 3 -5.57 -10.42 13.77
CA GLY A 3 -4.16 -10.74 13.90
C GLY A 3 -4.01 -12.02 14.74
N THR A 4 -3.13 -12.94 14.32
CA THR A 4 -2.73 -14.06 15.15
C THR A 4 -1.70 -13.59 16.16
N SER A 5 -2.05 -13.64 17.45
CA SER A 5 -1.08 -13.42 18.52
C SER A 5 -0.26 -14.69 18.76
N GLY A 6 1.06 -14.56 18.87
CA GLY A 6 1.96 -15.64 19.25
C GLY A 6 2.86 -15.23 20.40
N THR A 7 3.43 -16.20 21.11
CA THR A 7 4.49 -15.98 22.10
C THR A 7 5.71 -16.80 21.68
N LEU A 8 6.89 -16.18 21.76
CA LEU A 8 8.16 -16.82 21.47
C LEU A 8 9.12 -16.53 22.62
N ASP A 9 9.67 -17.59 23.21
CA ASP A 9 10.75 -17.47 24.19
C ASP A 9 12.10 -17.50 23.45
N VAL A 10 12.93 -16.48 23.69
CA VAL A 10 14.25 -16.33 23.06
C VAL A 10 15.30 -16.07 24.13
N ALA A 11 16.41 -16.82 24.10
CA ALA A 11 17.54 -16.58 24.98
C ALA A 11 18.20 -15.25 24.64
N LEU A 12 18.44 -14.41 25.65
CA LEU A 12 19.14 -13.15 25.45
C LEU A 12 20.65 -13.38 25.36
N PRO A 13 21.36 -12.70 24.42
CA PRO A 13 22.81 -12.81 24.30
C PRO A 13 23.57 -12.12 25.46
N THR A 14 22.87 -11.29 26.23
CA THR A 14 23.38 -10.56 27.40
C THR A 14 22.22 -10.32 28.38
N ASN A 15 22.52 -10.09 29.65
CA ASN A 15 21.53 -9.81 30.69
C ASN A 15 20.86 -8.44 30.50
N GLU A 16 21.51 -7.51 29.79
CA GLU A 16 21.04 -6.12 29.61
C GLU A 16 21.14 -5.61 28.17
N PRO A 17 20.39 -6.19 27.20
CA PRO A 17 20.37 -5.66 25.85
C PRO A 17 19.75 -4.25 25.82
N ALA A 18 20.26 -3.36 24.97
CA ALA A 18 19.69 -2.01 24.82
C ALA A 18 18.33 -2.03 24.08
N SER A 19 18.19 -2.91 23.10
CA SER A 19 16.96 -3.04 22.29
C SER A 19 16.74 -4.47 21.81
N ILE A 20 15.56 -4.71 21.26
CA ILE A 20 15.19 -5.91 20.50
C ILE A 20 14.72 -5.46 19.11
N VAL A 21 15.12 -6.21 18.08
CA VAL A 21 14.74 -5.97 16.68
C VAL A 21 14.21 -7.27 16.10
N VAL A 22 13.08 -7.19 15.41
CA VAL A 22 12.50 -8.27 14.62
C VAL A 22 12.78 -7.97 13.16
N THR A 23 13.32 -8.94 12.42
CA THR A 23 13.66 -8.80 10.99
C THR A 23 12.91 -9.83 10.15
N VAL A 24 12.70 -9.54 8.88
CA VAL A 24 12.13 -10.46 7.89
C VAL A 24 13.28 -11.07 7.10
N GLN A 25 13.47 -12.38 7.22
CA GLN A 25 14.53 -13.11 6.53
C GLN A 25 14.02 -13.64 5.20
N THR A 26 14.75 -13.42 4.12
CA THR A 26 14.51 -14.04 2.81
C THR A 26 15.57 -15.09 2.50
N LEU A 27 15.32 -15.93 1.49
CA LEU A 27 16.31 -16.87 0.96
C LEU A 27 17.54 -16.17 0.36
N LYS A 28 17.44 -14.87 0.06
CA LYS A 28 18.53 -14.07 -0.51
C LYS A 28 19.45 -13.46 0.57
N ASP A 29 19.01 -13.34 1.82
CA ASP A 29 19.86 -12.69 2.82
C ASP A 29 20.95 -13.65 3.35
N PRO A 30 22.15 -13.14 3.71
CA PRO A 30 23.24 -13.96 4.19
C PRO A 30 22.90 -14.75 5.46
N ALA A 31 23.35 -16.00 5.53
CA ALA A 31 23.18 -16.82 6.71
C ALA A 31 23.96 -16.27 7.92
N GLY A 32 23.36 -16.34 9.12
CA GLY A 32 24.03 -16.03 10.38
C GLY A 32 24.05 -14.55 10.77
N SER A 33 23.46 -13.65 9.97
CA SER A 33 23.26 -12.24 10.33
C SER A 33 21.79 -11.86 10.24
N PRO A 34 21.28 -10.95 11.09
CA PRO A 34 19.94 -10.42 10.92
C PRO A 34 19.76 -9.72 9.57
N SER A 35 18.60 -9.89 8.94
CA SER A 35 18.27 -9.24 7.67
C SER A 35 18.28 -7.71 7.80
N ALA A 36 18.60 -7.03 6.71
CA ALA A 36 18.47 -5.57 6.61
C ALA A 36 16.99 -5.13 6.66
N HIS A 37 16.05 -6.01 6.32
CA HIS A 37 14.61 -5.77 6.40
C HIS A 37 14.13 -5.85 7.86
N ARG A 38 14.35 -4.77 8.61
CA ARG A 38 13.89 -4.62 9.99
C ARG A 38 12.40 -4.33 10.01
N LEU A 39 11.62 -5.18 10.68
CA LEU A 39 10.17 -5.10 10.74
C LEU A 39 9.67 -4.32 11.96
N MET A 40 10.20 -4.63 13.14
CA MET A 40 9.83 -3.98 14.40
C MET A 40 11.04 -3.77 15.29
N LYS A 41 11.02 -2.73 16.11
CA LYS A 41 12.04 -2.48 17.13
C LYS A 41 11.39 -1.99 18.42
N GLY A 42 11.98 -2.40 19.53
CA GLY A 42 11.63 -1.94 20.87
C GLY A 42 12.88 -1.70 21.72
N GLU A 43 12.88 -0.62 22.50
CA GLU A 43 13.93 -0.33 23.47
C GLU A 43 13.54 -0.86 24.84
N TRP A 44 14.51 -1.43 25.56
CA TRP A 44 14.24 -1.99 26.87
C TRP A 44 14.18 -0.90 27.95
N LYS A 45 13.06 -0.85 28.68
CA LYS A 45 12.84 0.03 29.82
C LYS A 45 12.11 -0.75 30.92
N GLY A 46 12.74 -0.88 32.10
CA GLY A 46 12.16 -1.60 33.23
C GLY A 46 11.80 -3.07 32.94
N GLY A 47 12.64 -3.76 32.16
CA GLY A 47 12.42 -5.18 31.81
C GLY A 47 11.36 -5.44 30.74
N ARG A 48 10.79 -4.39 30.13
CA ARG A 48 9.84 -4.49 29.00
C ARG A 48 10.35 -3.69 27.80
N ALA A 49 10.02 -4.15 26.59
CA ALA A 49 10.21 -3.38 25.37
C ALA A 49 8.94 -3.48 24.51
N THR A 50 8.35 -2.35 24.14
CA THR A 50 7.24 -2.31 23.19
C THR A 50 7.79 -2.30 21.77
N LEU A 51 7.41 -3.30 20.99
CA LEU A 51 7.78 -3.48 19.60
C LEU A 51 6.77 -2.73 18.72
N SER A 52 7.27 -1.80 17.91
CA SER A 52 6.47 -1.13 16.88
C SER A 52 7.21 -1.15 15.54
N VAL A 53 6.43 -1.11 14.46
CA VAL A 53 6.99 -0.95 13.12
C VAL A 53 7.62 0.42 12.92
N GLU A 54 7.08 1.46 13.55
CA GLU A 54 7.54 2.85 13.36
C GLU A 54 9.01 2.98 13.77
N ASN A 55 9.42 2.29 14.84
CA ASN A 55 10.80 2.27 15.33
C ASN A 55 11.79 1.52 14.41
N ALA A 56 11.32 0.89 13.33
CA ALA A 56 12.14 0.09 12.41
C ALA A 56 11.98 0.50 10.94
N LEU A 57 10.75 0.71 10.50
CA LEU A 57 10.37 0.97 9.11
C LEU A 57 10.45 2.43 8.71
N THR A 58 10.24 3.36 9.64
CA THR A 58 10.15 4.79 9.30
C THR A 58 11.47 5.50 9.56
N LEU A 59 11.80 6.45 8.69
CA LEU A 59 13.01 7.25 8.85
C LEU A 59 12.89 8.11 10.11
N GLY A 60 13.86 7.99 11.03
CA GLY A 60 13.88 8.76 12.28
C GLY A 60 12.85 8.32 13.33
N ASN A 61 12.26 7.13 13.20
CA ASN A 61 11.20 6.62 14.08
C ASN A 61 9.95 7.54 14.09
N LEU A 62 9.64 8.15 12.95
CA LEU A 62 8.46 9.00 12.80
C LEU A 62 7.18 8.16 12.84
N PRO A 63 6.09 8.66 13.42
CA PRO A 63 4.82 7.95 13.37
C PRO A 63 4.33 7.81 11.93
N LEU A 64 3.55 6.77 11.65
CA LEU A 64 2.76 6.67 10.43
C LEU A 64 1.70 7.79 10.44
N LYS A 65 1.58 8.50 9.32
CA LYS A 65 0.69 9.66 9.22
C LYS A 65 -0.76 9.22 9.35
N GLN A 66 -1.53 9.87 10.21
CA GLN A 66 -2.92 9.45 10.46
C GLN A 66 -3.86 9.71 9.28
N VAL A 67 -3.62 10.80 8.56
CA VAL A 67 -4.36 11.21 7.37
C VAL A 67 -3.34 11.69 6.32
N PRO A 68 -2.76 10.78 5.52
CA PRO A 68 -1.67 11.14 4.61
C PRO A 68 -2.13 11.94 3.38
N GLY A 69 -3.41 11.90 3.02
CA GLY A 69 -3.93 12.65 1.88
C GLY A 69 -5.23 12.05 1.36
N GLN A 70 -5.43 12.14 0.05
CA GLN A 70 -6.62 11.65 -0.63
C GLN A 70 -6.27 10.72 -1.80
N PHE A 71 -7.26 9.95 -2.23
CA PHE A 71 -7.30 9.26 -3.52
C PHE A 71 -8.64 9.55 -4.19
N THR A 72 -8.76 9.28 -5.48
CA THR A 72 -10.02 9.44 -6.22
C THR A 72 -10.20 8.33 -7.24
N MET A 73 -11.46 8.04 -7.56
CA MET A 73 -11.86 7.27 -8.72
C MET A 73 -11.63 8.13 -9.96
N PHE A 74 -10.76 7.64 -10.84
CA PHE A 74 -10.24 8.37 -11.98
C PHE A 74 -9.45 7.40 -12.89
N SER A 75 -9.66 7.38 -14.20
CA SER A 75 -8.95 6.51 -15.16
C SER A 75 -7.83 7.25 -15.87
N PRO A 76 -6.55 7.05 -15.49
CA PRO A 76 -5.46 7.88 -16.00
C PRO A 76 -5.23 7.77 -17.52
N SER A 77 -5.44 6.59 -18.11
CA SER A 77 -4.99 6.28 -19.48
C SER A 77 -5.91 6.74 -20.60
N ASP A 78 -7.22 6.91 -20.34
CA ASP A 78 -8.22 7.13 -21.38
C ASP A 78 -8.80 8.56 -21.42
N ASN A 79 -8.36 9.39 -20.48
CA ASN A 79 -8.69 10.81 -20.35
C ASN A 79 -8.55 11.62 -21.64
N PHE A 80 -7.41 11.44 -22.32
CA PHE A 80 -7.07 12.20 -23.51
C PHE A 80 -7.79 11.68 -24.76
N MET A 81 -8.08 10.38 -24.83
CA MET A 81 -8.67 9.74 -26.01
C MET A 81 -10.20 9.83 -26.06
N ASN A 82 -10.87 9.74 -24.91
CA ASN A 82 -12.34 9.64 -24.86
C ASN A 82 -13.02 10.95 -24.42
N GLY A 83 -12.27 11.90 -23.85
CA GLY A 83 -12.82 13.12 -23.28
C GLY A 83 -13.62 12.86 -21.99
N TYR A 84 -13.98 13.92 -21.27
CA TYR A 84 -14.69 13.80 -20.00
C TYR A 84 -16.22 13.70 -20.15
N PRO A 85 -16.91 12.82 -19.41
CA PRO A 85 -16.33 11.75 -18.56
C PRO A 85 -15.91 10.53 -19.40
N SER A 86 -14.74 9.97 -19.08
CA SER A 86 -14.26 8.71 -19.65
C SER A 86 -14.78 7.51 -18.83
N PHE A 87 -14.14 6.33 -18.90
CA PHE A 87 -14.46 5.17 -18.05
C PHE A 87 -13.89 5.32 -16.63
N GLU A 88 -14.13 6.45 -15.98
CA GLU A 88 -13.48 6.84 -14.72
C GLU A 88 -13.71 5.85 -13.57
N GLU A 89 -14.80 5.07 -13.63
CA GLU A 89 -15.11 4.04 -12.65
C GLU A 89 -14.16 2.84 -12.66
N CYS A 90 -13.25 2.73 -13.63
CA CYS A 90 -12.29 1.63 -13.71
C CYS A 90 -10.89 1.96 -13.22
N GLY A 91 -10.64 3.18 -12.71
CA GLY A 91 -9.31 3.61 -12.28
C GLY A 91 -9.24 4.29 -10.92
N VAL A 92 -8.00 4.45 -10.45
CA VAL A 92 -7.67 5.17 -9.23
C VAL A 92 -6.49 6.11 -9.45
N TRP A 93 -6.51 7.26 -8.78
CA TRP A 93 -5.39 8.18 -8.72
C TRP A 93 -5.09 8.64 -7.29
N LEU A 94 -3.81 8.73 -6.97
CA LEU A 94 -3.29 9.02 -5.63
C LEU A 94 -2.73 10.44 -5.51
N PHE A 95 -3.62 11.42 -5.35
CA PHE A 95 -3.25 12.81 -5.07
C PHE A 95 -4.39 13.56 -4.35
N ASN A 96 -4.08 14.73 -3.81
CA ASN A 96 -5.08 15.55 -3.15
C ASN A 96 -5.92 16.33 -4.18
N MET A 97 -7.05 15.77 -4.58
CA MET A 97 -8.05 16.41 -5.45
C MET A 97 -8.64 17.69 -4.83
N ALA A 98 -8.71 17.76 -3.50
CA ALA A 98 -9.14 18.96 -2.78
C ALA A 98 -8.08 19.37 -1.74
N PRO A 99 -6.94 19.96 -2.17
CA PRO A 99 -5.81 20.29 -1.29
C PRO A 99 -6.21 21.04 -0.02
N ARG A 100 -7.10 22.02 -0.14
CA ARG A 100 -7.55 22.85 0.99
C ARG A 100 -8.36 22.09 2.04
N GLN A 101 -8.76 20.85 1.76
CA GLN A 101 -9.47 19.97 2.68
C GLN A 101 -8.53 18.97 3.36
N THR A 102 -7.25 18.94 3.01
CA THR A 102 -6.26 18.03 3.61
C THR A 102 -5.40 18.76 4.65
N PRO A 103 -4.90 18.05 5.68
CA PRO A 103 -3.95 18.64 6.64
C PRO A 103 -2.70 19.24 6.00
N GLN A 104 -2.28 18.72 4.86
CA GLN A 104 -1.08 19.09 4.12
C GLN A 104 -1.27 20.41 3.33
N ASN A 105 -2.51 20.72 2.93
CA ASN A 105 -2.86 21.90 2.13
C ASN A 105 -2.03 22.05 0.84
N ASP A 106 -1.70 20.93 0.19
CA ASP A 106 -1.03 20.85 -1.10
C ASP A 106 -1.61 19.69 -1.93
N GLN A 107 -1.14 19.54 -3.18
CA GLN A 107 -1.64 18.51 -4.10
C GLN A 107 -1.10 17.10 -3.81
N TRP A 108 -0.15 16.95 -2.88
CA TRP A 108 0.60 15.72 -2.70
C TRP A 108 0.00 14.86 -1.58
N VAL A 109 -0.15 13.57 -1.82
CA VAL A 109 -0.26 12.62 -0.72
C VAL A 109 1.09 12.61 -0.01
N ARG A 110 1.07 12.75 1.32
CA ARG A 110 2.25 12.70 2.16
C ARG A 110 2.21 11.46 3.03
N LEU A 111 3.11 10.52 2.80
CA LEU A 111 3.33 9.33 3.65
C LEU A 111 4.55 9.54 4.56
N SER A 112 4.72 8.69 5.57
CA SER A 112 5.93 8.74 6.40
C SER A 112 7.10 8.16 5.59
N PRO A 113 8.26 8.86 5.49
CA PRO A 113 9.42 8.33 4.80
C PRO A 113 9.87 7.00 5.42
N LEU A 114 10.28 6.05 4.57
CA LEU A 114 10.69 4.72 4.99
C LEU A 114 12.22 4.61 5.13
N THR A 115 12.69 3.68 5.95
CA THR A 115 14.10 3.28 5.95
C THR A 115 14.44 2.50 4.68
N PRO A 116 15.71 2.50 4.24
CA PRO A 116 16.12 1.75 3.05
C PRO A 116 15.73 0.27 3.15
N GLY A 117 15.23 -0.29 2.03
CA GLY A 117 14.77 -1.68 1.98
C GLY A 117 13.24 -1.84 1.98
N TRP A 118 12.49 -0.75 2.13
CA TRP A 118 11.03 -0.75 2.13
C TRP A 118 10.45 0.20 1.08
N ILE A 119 9.27 -0.13 0.57
CA ILE A 119 8.51 0.66 -0.40
C ILE A 119 7.02 0.65 -0.04
N TYR A 120 6.25 1.63 -0.52
CA TYR A 120 4.80 1.56 -0.44
C TYR A 120 4.23 0.96 -1.72
N GLU A 121 3.13 0.24 -1.58
CA GLU A 121 2.35 -0.25 -2.73
C GLU A 121 0.89 0.06 -2.57
N GLY A 122 0.29 0.45 -3.68
CA GLY A 122 -1.12 0.75 -3.79
C GLY A 122 -1.93 -0.42 -4.29
N TRP A 123 -3.10 -0.65 -3.69
CA TRP A 123 -3.98 -1.75 -4.07
C TRP A 123 -5.44 -1.33 -4.16
N MET A 124 -6.13 -1.89 -5.15
CA MET A 124 -7.57 -2.04 -5.18
C MET A 124 -7.93 -3.48 -4.86
N VAL A 125 -8.64 -3.67 -3.76
CA VAL A 125 -8.95 -4.99 -3.20
C VAL A 125 -10.43 -5.26 -3.31
N ARG A 126 -10.81 -6.29 -4.06
CA ARG A 126 -12.19 -6.77 -4.09
C ARG A 126 -12.44 -7.74 -2.96
N ASP A 127 -13.57 -7.58 -2.29
CA ASP A 127 -14.02 -8.42 -1.19
C ASP A 127 -13.01 -8.50 -0.04
N HIS A 128 -12.37 -7.36 0.30
CA HIS A 128 -11.31 -7.30 1.30
C HIS A 128 -11.69 -8.01 2.62
N GLY A 129 -10.80 -8.88 3.09
CA GLY A 129 -10.98 -9.65 4.32
C GLY A 129 -11.68 -11.00 4.14
N LYS A 130 -12.19 -11.31 2.94
CA LYS A 130 -12.65 -12.67 2.59
C LYS A 130 -11.48 -13.54 2.13
N PRO A 131 -11.58 -14.88 2.25
CA PRO A 131 -10.51 -15.80 1.81
C PRO A 131 -10.19 -15.73 0.31
N ASP A 132 -11.17 -15.33 -0.50
CA ASP A 132 -11.11 -15.19 -1.96
C ASP A 132 -10.96 -13.73 -2.40
N ALA A 133 -10.50 -12.84 -1.50
CA ALA A 133 -10.23 -11.45 -1.84
C ALA A 133 -9.24 -11.35 -3.01
N ILE A 134 -9.55 -10.48 -3.96
CA ILE A 134 -8.71 -10.25 -5.15
C ILE A 134 -7.95 -8.95 -4.94
N TRP A 135 -6.64 -9.01 -5.08
CA TRP A 135 -5.74 -7.88 -4.91
C TRP A 135 -5.23 -7.48 -6.29
N LEU A 136 -5.48 -6.23 -6.67
CA LEU A 136 -4.95 -5.62 -7.88
C LEU A 136 -4.05 -4.47 -7.46
N SER A 137 -2.76 -4.58 -7.74
CA SER A 137 -1.82 -3.49 -7.51
C SER A 137 -2.06 -2.38 -8.53
N TYR A 138 -1.97 -1.13 -8.10
CA TYR A 138 -1.82 0.04 -9.00
C TYR A 138 -0.38 0.57 -9.01
N GLY A 139 0.56 -0.22 -8.50
CA GLY A 139 1.98 0.07 -8.53
C GLY A 139 2.57 0.53 -7.20
N LYS A 140 3.90 0.52 -7.18
CA LYS A 140 4.74 0.83 -6.03
C LYS A 140 5.34 2.22 -6.15
N PHE A 141 5.44 2.92 -5.02
CA PHE A 141 5.90 4.30 -4.98
C PHE A 141 6.65 4.61 -3.68
N LEU A 142 7.53 5.61 -3.73
CA LEU A 142 8.28 6.09 -2.59
C LEU A 142 8.00 7.58 -2.36
N PRO A 143 7.69 7.99 -1.12
CA PRO A 143 7.72 9.40 -0.78
C PRO A 143 9.15 9.94 -0.76
N ASP A 144 9.30 11.22 -1.07
CA ASP A 144 10.55 11.96 -0.90
C ASP A 144 10.90 12.19 0.59
N ALA A 145 12.00 12.89 0.86
CA ALA A 145 12.43 13.21 2.22
C ALA A 145 11.41 14.06 3.02
N SER A 146 10.53 14.79 2.34
CA SER A 146 9.43 15.56 2.95
C SER A 146 8.17 14.70 3.19
N GLY A 147 8.20 13.44 2.77
CA GLY A 147 7.07 12.53 2.80
C GLY A 147 6.16 12.63 1.57
N ALA A 148 6.40 13.56 0.64
CA ALA A 148 5.53 13.78 -0.51
C ALA A 148 5.76 12.72 -1.59
N ILE A 149 4.68 12.18 -2.14
CA ILE A 149 4.74 11.33 -3.32
C ILE A 149 4.66 12.23 -4.55
N THR A 150 5.79 12.45 -5.21
CA THR A 150 5.92 13.44 -6.30
C THR A 150 6.28 12.84 -7.65
N THR A 151 6.24 11.51 -7.75
CA THR A 151 6.53 10.77 -8.97
C THR A 151 5.44 9.71 -9.18
N ARG A 152 5.28 9.28 -10.43
CA ARG A 152 4.48 8.11 -10.77
C ARG A 152 4.98 6.85 -10.05
N ASP A 153 4.11 5.84 -9.95
CA ASP A 153 4.49 4.50 -9.52
C ASP A 153 5.32 3.76 -10.60
N ASP A 154 5.80 2.56 -10.27
CA ASP A 154 6.63 1.73 -11.15
C ASP A 154 5.86 1.01 -12.27
N THR A 155 4.53 1.15 -12.33
CA THR A 155 3.67 0.56 -13.36
C THR A 155 3.17 1.56 -14.40
N GLY A 156 3.27 2.87 -14.15
CA GLY A 156 2.90 3.91 -15.12
C GLY A 156 1.39 4.05 -15.23
N TRP A 157 0.81 3.81 -16.41
CA TRP A 157 -0.64 3.67 -16.56
C TRP A 157 -1.15 2.28 -16.19
N GLY A 158 -0.23 1.34 -15.98
CA GLY A 158 -0.50 -0.02 -15.58
C GLY A 158 -0.96 -0.96 -16.70
N PRO A 159 -0.81 -2.28 -16.47
CA PRO A 159 -0.87 -3.30 -17.53
C PRO A 159 -2.26 -3.53 -18.11
N PHE A 160 -3.30 -2.97 -17.48
CA PHE A 160 -4.69 -3.11 -17.91
C PHE A 160 -5.29 -1.78 -18.42
N SER A 161 -4.45 -0.78 -18.69
CA SER A 161 -4.86 0.51 -19.27
C SER A 161 -5.42 0.43 -20.69
N GLY A 162 -5.09 -0.64 -21.42
CA GLY A 162 -5.34 -0.72 -22.86
C GLY A 162 -4.25 -0.14 -23.75
N VAL A 163 -3.16 0.32 -23.14
CA VAL A 163 -1.98 0.80 -23.86
C VAL A 163 -0.90 -0.30 -23.85
N GLU A 164 -0.34 -0.62 -25.02
CA GLU A 164 0.68 -1.68 -25.12
C GLU A 164 2.00 -1.30 -24.42
N ASP A 165 2.34 -0.02 -24.39
CA ASP A 165 3.53 0.53 -23.73
C ASP A 165 3.16 1.31 -22.46
N PHE A 166 2.33 0.71 -21.61
CA PHE A 166 1.75 1.36 -20.42
C PHE A 166 2.76 1.89 -19.40
N GLN A 167 4.00 1.38 -19.37
CA GLN A 167 5.02 1.83 -18.42
C GLN A 167 5.66 3.16 -18.82
N THR A 168 5.81 3.40 -20.13
CA THR A 168 6.50 4.59 -20.64
C THR A 168 5.58 5.57 -21.36
N ALA A 169 4.38 5.13 -21.73
CA ALA A 169 3.33 6.00 -22.22
C ALA A 169 2.82 6.94 -21.13
N GLY A 170 2.32 8.10 -21.55
CA GLY A 170 1.69 9.08 -20.67
C GLY A 170 2.61 10.11 -20.03
N GLU A 171 2.00 11.21 -19.61
CA GLU A 171 2.65 12.36 -18.94
C GLU A 171 2.33 12.40 -17.42
N GLU A 172 1.63 11.40 -16.90
CA GLU A 172 1.10 11.38 -15.55
C GLU A 172 2.22 11.18 -14.51
N GLU A 173 2.29 12.10 -13.54
CA GLU A 173 3.35 12.14 -12.52
C GLU A 173 2.87 11.74 -11.12
N PHE A 174 1.66 11.17 -11.02
CA PHE A 174 1.07 10.70 -9.77
C PHE A 174 0.82 9.20 -9.85
N PRO A 175 0.94 8.46 -8.73
CA PRO A 175 0.61 7.05 -8.74
C PRO A 175 -0.85 6.77 -9.05
N GLY A 176 -1.09 5.68 -9.77
CA GLY A 176 -2.42 5.17 -10.07
C GLY A 176 -2.43 4.33 -11.33
N ASP A 177 -3.54 3.61 -11.52
CA ASP A 177 -3.72 2.64 -12.58
C ASP A 177 -5.22 2.62 -12.95
N ASP A 178 -5.52 2.10 -14.12
CA ASP A 178 -6.88 1.74 -14.50
C ASP A 178 -6.96 0.36 -15.14
N TRP A 179 -8.10 -0.29 -14.88
CA TRP A 179 -8.39 -1.62 -15.38
C TRP A 179 -9.44 -1.52 -16.47
N PHE A 180 -9.04 -0.93 -17.60
CA PHE A 180 -9.89 -0.68 -18.76
C PHE A 180 -9.94 -1.86 -19.74
N SER A 181 -8.79 -2.43 -20.13
CA SER A 181 -8.71 -3.54 -21.10
C SER A 181 -7.40 -4.34 -21.00
N ASN A 182 -7.31 -5.51 -21.64
CA ASN A 182 -6.13 -6.39 -21.56
C ASN A 182 -5.61 -6.79 -22.96
N PRO A 183 -5.04 -5.85 -23.72
CA PRO A 183 -4.59 -6.10 -25.09
C PRO A 183 -3.44 -7.10 -25.17
N LEU A 184 -2.59 -7.15 -24.13
CA LEU A 184 -1.42 -8.03 -24.05
C LEU A 184 -1.73 -9.43 -23.51
N GLY A 185 -2.98 -9.68 -23.09
CA GLY A 185 -3.42 -11.00 -22.63
C GLY A 185 -2.77 -11.45 -21.33
N PHE A 186 -2.42 -10.53 -20.42
CA PHE A 186 -1.91 -10.87 -19.10
C PHE A 186 -2.92 -11.70 -18.30
N PRO A 187 -2.48 -12.54 -17.35
CA PRO A 187 -3.38 -13.21 -16.42
C PRO A 187 -4.30 -12.19 -15.74
N PHE A 188 -5.61 -12.43 -15.81
CA PHE A 188 -6.60 -11.59 -15.13
C PHE A 188 -7.63 -12.49 -14.42
N PRO A 189 -8.05 -12.14 -13.18
CA PRO A 189 -9.02 -12.94 -12.44
C PRO A 189 -10.32 -13.15 -13.24
N SER A 190 -10.66 -14.40 -13.56
CA SER A 190 -11.75 -14.74 -14.47
C SER A 190 -13.15 -14.37 -13.97
N VAL A 191 -13.28 -14.06 -12.68
CA VAL A 191 -14.52 -13.56 -12.06
C VAL A 191 -14.72 -12.06 -12.25
N LEU A 192 -13.67 -11.33 -12.64
CA LEU A 192 -13.72 -9.91 -12.96
C LEU A 192 -14.02 -9.70 -14.45
N ARG A 193 -14.47 -8.49 -14.81
CA ARG A 193 -14.71 -8.05 -16.18
C ARG A 193 -14.08 -6.69 -16.37
N LEU A 194 -13.47 -6.48 -17.53
CA LEU A 194 -12.92 -5.20 -17.95
C LEU A 194 -13.93 -4.48 -18.88
N PRO A 195 -14.10 -3.15 -18.79
CA PRO A 195 -13.54 -2.30 -17.76
C PRO A 195 -14.11 -2.63 -16.37
N LEU A 196 -13.32 -2.47 -15.31
CA LEU A 196 -13.82 -2.72 -13.96
C LEU A 196 -14.89 -1.69 -13.57
N ASP A 197 -15.82 -2.12 -12.70
CA ASP A 197 -16.70 -1.22 -11.97
C ASP A 197 -16.23 -1.15 -10.51
N LEU A 198 -15.45 -0.12 -10.17
CA LEU A 198 -14.99 0.09 -8.80
C LEU A 198 -16.12 0.54 -7.85
N ARG A 199 -17.35 0.75 -8.36
CA ARG A 199 -18.57 0.93 -7.54
C ARG A 199 -19.34 -0.35 -7.30
N GLU A 200 -18.84 -1.51 -7.78
CA GLU A 200 -19.52 -2.79 -7.64
C GLU A 200 -19.97 -3.03 -6.19
N LYS A 201 -21.23 -3.46 -6.04
CA LYS A 201 -21.85 -3.78 -4.75
C LYS A 201 -22.05 -5.27 -4.57
N ASP A 202 -21.98 -5.70 -3.31
CA ASP A 202 -22.41 -7.04 -2.94
C ASP A 202 -23.95 -7.12 -2.85
N ALA A 203 -24.47 -8.33 -2.58
CA ALA A 203 -25.91 -8.56 -2.47
C ALA A 203 -26.59 -7.79 -1.31
N THR A 204 -25.82 -7.23 -0.38
CA THR A 204 -26.31 -6.40 0.74
C THR A 204 -26.26 -4.90 0.44
N GLY A 205 -25.70 -4.51 -0.72
CA GLY A 205 -25.47 -3.12 -1.09
C GLY A 205 -24.15 -2.55 -0.57
N GLY A 206 -23.29 -3.36 0.05
CA GLY A 206 -21.96 -2.94 0.52
C GLY A 206 -20.98 -2.78 -0.64
N SER A 207 -20.05 -1.83 -0.53
CA SER A 207 -18.93 -1.69 -1.48
C SER A 207 -18.10 -2.97 -1.49
N ARG A 208 -17.83 -3.52 -2.67
CA ARG A 208 -16.91 -4.67 -2.79
C ARG A 208 -15.46 -4.23 -2.86
N TRP A 209 -15.19 -3.00 -3.26
CA TRP A 209 -13.84 -2.50 -3.46
C TRP A 209 -13.39 -1.67 -2.26
N THR A 210 -12.14 -1.94 -1.87
CA THR A 210 -11.43 -1.26 -0.79
C THR A 210 -10.08 -0.82 -1.31
N HIS A 211 -9.73 0.44 -1.08
CA HIS A 211 -8.39 0.96 -1.32
C HIS A 211 -7.48 0.59 -0.15
N VAL A 212 -6.28 0.09 -0.44
CA VAL A 212 -5.28 -0.29 0.57
C VAL A 212 -3.93 0.24 0.13
N ILE A 213 -3.15 0.77 1.08
CA ILE A 213 -1.71 1.01 0.88
C ILE A 213 -0.95 0.14 1.86
N THR A 214 0.01 -0.63 1.36
CA THR A 214 0.88 -1.52 2.13
C THR A 214 2.30 -0.98 2.22
N VAL A 215 3.08 -1.54 3.16
CA VAL A 215 4.54 -1.38 3.21
C VAL A 215 5.17 -2.71 2.88
N GLU A 216 5.94 -2.73 1.80
CA GLU A 216 6.47 -3.90 1.12
C GLU A 216 8.00 -3.90 1.18
N PRO A 217 8.67 -5.06 1.26
CA PRO A 217 10.10 -5.12 1.00
C PRO A 217 10.41 -4.61 -0.41
N ILE A 218 11.42 -3.76 -0.58
CA ILE A 218 11.77 -3.21 -1.91
C ILE A 218 12.21 -4.30 -2.90
N ALA A 219 12.61 -5.47 -2.40
CA ALA A 219 12.95 -6.62 -3.23
C ALA A 219 11.72 -7.32 -3.86
N ASP A 220 10.51 -6.93 -3.47
CA ASP A 220 9.24 -7.47 -3.98
C ASP A 220 8.78 -6.79 -5.28
N GLN A 221 9.74 -6.46 -6.15
CA GLN A 221 9.51 -5.86 -7.45
C GLN A 221 9.74 -6.92 -8.52
N GLY A 222 8.67 -7.59 -8.97
CA GLY A 222 8.75 -8.63 -9.99
C GLY A 222 7.76 -9.77 -9.87
N GLU A 223 6.73 -9.64 -9.03
CA GLU A 223 5.59 -10.53 -9.08
C GLU A 223 4.97 -10.49 -10.49
N PRO A 224 4.63 -11.64 -11.11
CA PRO A 224 3.99 -11.63 -12.41
C PRO A 224 2.67 -10.85 -12.35
N ILE A 225 2.43 -10.02 -13.38
CA ILE A 225 1.21 -9.23 -13.52
C ILE A 225 -0.03 -10.11 -13.29
N GLY A 226 -0.91 -9.67 -12.38
CA GLY A 226 -2.14 -10.37 -12.01
C GLY A 226 -1.96 -11.49 -10.98
N SER A 227 -0.76 -11.67 -10.44
CA SER A 227 -0.46 -12.66 -9.40
C SER A 227 0.13 -12.06 -8.12
N GLU A 228 0.14 -10.73 -8.04
CA GLU A 228 0.72 -9.96 -6.95
C GLU A 228 0.05 -10.27 -5.62
N ARG A 229 0.82 -10.21 -4.52
CA ARG A 229 0.33 -10.51 -3.18
C ARG A 229 0.77 -9.43 -2.19
N PRO A 230 -0.14 -8.83 -1.44
CA PRO A 230 0.23 -7.83 -0.45
C PRO A 230 1.03 -8.44 0.69
N PHE A 231 2.05 -7.75 1.15
CA PHE A 231 2.69 -8.06 2.42
C PHE A 231 1.77 -7.74 3.61
N ALA A 232 2.21 -8.17 4.79
CA ALA A 232 1.39 -8.18 5.99
C ALA A 232 1.15 -6.79 6.60
N ILE A 233 1.93 -5.77 6.21
CA ILE A 233 1.89 -4.44 6.81
C ILE A 233 0.97 -3.56 5.95
N ARG A 234 -0.22 -3.26 6.45
CA ARG A 234 -1.30 -2.59 5.70
C ARG A 234 -1.80 -1.35 6.44
N PRO A 235 -0.97 -0.31 6.55
CA PRO A 235 -1.25 0.81 7.45
C PRO A 235 -2.44 1.67 7.01
N TYR A 236 -2.84 1.63 5.74
CA TYR A 236 -3.95 2.44 5.23
C TYR A 236 -4.98 1.57 4.54
N ARG A 237 -6.25 1.80 4.86
CA ARG A 237 -7.38 1.10 4.26
C ARG A 237 -8.64 1.95 4.37
N ASP A 238 -9.29 2.16 3.23
CA ASP A 238 -10.55 2.89 3.14
C ASP A 238 -11.45 2.28 2.07
N ASP A 239 -12.75 2.20 2.37
CA ASP A 239 -13.72 1.71 1.40
C ASP A 239 -13.81 2.67 0.22
N PHE A 240 -13.94 2.13 -0.99
CA PHE A 240 -14.07 2.96 -2.20
C PHE A 240 -15.41 3.71 -2.24
N GLY A 241 -16.43 3.19 -1.55
CA GLY A 241 -17.71 3.88 -1.30
C GLY A 241 -18.59 4.03 -2.55
N ASP A 242 -19.49 5.02 -2.49
CA ASP A 242 -20.53 5.30 -3.50
C ASP A 242 -20.34 6.62 -4.25
N THR A 243 -19.31 7.38 -3.89
CA THR A 243 -19.12 8.72 -4.43
C THR A 243 -18.72 8.66 -5.91
N ALA A 244 -19.17 9.67 -6.66
CA ALA A 244 -18.89 9.79 -8.09
C ALA A 244 -17.37 9.89 -8.37
N PRO A 245 -16.95 9.58 -9.62
CA PRO A 245 -15.64 9.97 -10.13
C PRO A 245 -15.25 11.41 -9.78
N GLY A 246 -13.95 11.64 -9.59
CA GLY A 246 -13.40 12.96 -9.22
C GLY A 246 -13.76 13.45 -7.80
N THR A 247 -14.53 12.68 -7.01
CA THR A 247 -14.78 13.02 -5.61
C THR A 247 -13.63 12.54 -4.73
N PRO A 248 -12.98 13.42 -3.95
CA PRO A 248 -11.88 13.03 -3.08
C PRO A 248 -12.32 12.06 -1.99
N ARG A 249 -11.48 11.07 -1.70
CA ARG A 249 -11.63 10.12 -0.60
C ARG A 249 -10.42 10.24 0.31
N THR A 250 -10.67 10.37 1.60
CA THR A 250 -9.59 10.50 2.59
C THR A 250 -8.91 9.16 2.83
N ILE A 251 -7.58 9.15 2.78
CA ILE A 251 -6.77 8.00 3.21
C ILE A 251 -6.65 8.07 4.73
N THR A 252 -6.90 6.95 5.42
CA THR A 252 -6.94 6.87 6.88
C THR A 252 -6.03 5.76 7.38
N PHE A 253 -5.23 6.08 8.39
CA PHE A 253 -4.44 5.09 9.11
C PHE A 253 -5.32 4.07 9.87
N ARG A 254 -4.97 2.80 9.77
CA ARG A 254 -5.65 1.66 10.40
C ARG A 254 -4.66 0.87 11.26
N PRO A 255 -4.62 1.07 12.59
CA PRO A 255 -3.66 0.40 13.47
C PRO A 255 -3.78 -1.13 13.43
N GLU A 256 -4.97 -1.67 13.13
CA GLU A 256 -5.22 -3.10 13.00
C GLU A 256 -4.46 -3.75 11.81
N GLY A 257 -4.02 -2.95 10.83
CA GLY A 257 -3.20 -3.41 9.72
C GLY A 257 -1.69 -3.37 10.02
N VAL A 258 -1.31 -2.98 11.23
CA VAL A 258 0.10 -2.77 11.60
C VAL A 258 0.52 -3.72 12.72
N PRO A 259 1.57 -4.54 12.51
CA PRO A 259 2.13 -5.39 13.55
C PRO A 259 2.61 -4.59 14.76
N HIS A 260 2.33 -5.10 15.95
CA HIS A 260 2.82 -4.58 17.22
C HIS A 260 3.05 -5.74 18.18
N GLY A 261 3.83 -5.50 19.23
CA GLY A 261 4.04 -6.51 20.27
C GLY A 261 4.74 -5.96 21.50
N ASP A 262 4.93 -6.84 22.48
CA ASP A 262 5.71 -6.56 23.68
C ASP A 262 6.70 -7.70 23.91
N ALA A 263 7.92 -7.34 24.31
CA ALA A 263 8.90 -8.25 24.86
C ALA A 263 9.04 -8.00 26.36
N VAL A 264 9.12 -9.08 27.14
CA VAL A 264 9.28 -9.03 28.60
C VAL A 264 10.47 -9.90 28.97
N ARG A 265 11.37 -9.38 29.80
CA ARG A 265 12.46 -10.18 30.38
C ARG A 265 11.92 -10.96 31.57
N ARG A 266 12.29 -12.23 31.66
CA ARG A 266 11.98 -13.12 32.77
C ARG A 266 13.26 -13.71 33.31
#